data_AF-R9MPH0-F1
#
_entry.id   AF-R9MPH0-F1
#
_cell.length_a   1.000
_cell.length_b   1.000
_cell.length_c   1.000
_cell.angle_alpha   90.00
_cell.angle_beta   90.00
_cell.angle_gamma   90.00
#
_symmetry.space_group_name_H-M   'P 1'
#
loop_
_entity.id
_entity.type
_entity.pdbx_description
1 polymer ?
#
loop_
_entity_poly.entity_id
_entity_poly.type
_entity_poly.pdbx_seq_one_letter_code
_entity_poly.pdbx_strand_id
1 'polypeptide(L)'
;MRAENTLQFMADFYPSIFPTRKHCLNFLFCGVGNGYEWVKGELVDEDGKFEKRYRLIKPVKKAEFDRERDWWVRYRLELEMHEETGKRINPDYFFEWSQPSREYSYIYHFPKNIRPDWKELLEECRQMLKEDGVEI
;
A
#
# COMPACT_ATOMS: atom_id res chain seq x y z
N MET A 1 -4.53 2.19 15.21
CA MET A 1 -3.30 2.96 14.91
C MET A 1 -3.64 4.22 14.08
N ARG A 2 -2.73 5.21 13.94
CA ARG A 2 -2.91 6.24 12.88
C ARG A 2 -2.61 5.61 11.53
N ALA A 3 -3.32 6.02 10.48
CA ALA A 3 -3.21 5.40 9.17
C ALA A 3 -1.76 5.43 8.62
N GLU A 4 -1.09 6.58 8.70
CA GLU A 4 0.33 6.74 8.32
C GLU A 4 1.31 5.90 9.16
N ASN A 5 1.01 5.67 10.44
CA ASN A 5 1.84 4.80 11.27
C ASN A 5 1.75 3.34 10.78
N THR A 6 0.61 2.92 10.22
CA THR A 6 0.46 1.59 9.60
C THR A 6 1.32 1.49 8.34
N LEU A 7 1.33 2.51 7.48
CA LEU A 7 2.23 2.52 6.32
C LEU A 7 3.70 2.52 6.73
N GLN A 8 4.08 3.30 7.76
CA GLN A 8 5.44 3.29 8.26
C GLN A 8 5.84 1.92 8.81
N PHE A 9 4.95 1.25 9.55
CA PHE A 9 5.18 -0.12 10.00
C PHE A 9 5.43 -1.07 8.83
N MET A 10 4.60 -1.00 7.79
CA MET A 10 4.76 -1.81 6.58
C MET A 10 6.14 -1.57 5.91
N ALA A 11 6.53 -0.30 5.77
CA ALA A 11 7.81 0.09 5.19
C ALA A 11 9.01 -0.37 6.05
N ASP A 12 8.95 -0.16 7.37
CA ASP A 12 10.05 -0.46 8.31
C ASP A 12 10.31 -1.96 8.43
N PHE A 13 9.25 -2.78 8.55
CA PHE A 13 9.37 -4.20 8.86
C PHE A 13 9.39 -5.09 7.63
N TYR A 14 8.77 -4.66 6.54
CA TYR A 14 8.67 -5.45 5.32
C TYR A 14 9.06 -4.65 4.07
N PRO A 15 10.25 -4.01 4.04
CA PRO A 15 10.67 -3.13 2.94
C PRO A 15 10.82 -3.85 1.60
N SER A 16 11.00 -5.17 1.59
CA SER A 16 11.04 -5.97 0.35
C SER A 16 9.66 -6.20 -0.26
N ILE A 17 8.59 -6.16 0.55
CA ILE A 17 7.20 -6.34 0.11
C ILE A 17 6.56 -4.96 -0.12
N PHE A 18 6.91 -3.99 0.71
CA PHE A 18 6.37 -2.63 0.69
C PHE A 18 7.46 -1.57 0.47
N PRO A 19 8.19 -1.63 -0.66
CA PRO A 19 9.28 -0.70 -0.94
C PRO A 19 8.80 0.73 -1.26
N THR A 20 7.52 0.90 -1.60
CA THR A 20 6.93 2.19 -1.96
C THR A 20 5.54 2.35 -1.36
N ARG A 21 5.06 3.59 -1.29
CA ARG A 21 3.73 3.90 -0.79
C ARG A 21 2.63 3.19 -1.59
N LYS A 22 2.80 3.10 -2.92
CA LYS A 22 1.85 2.39 -3.80
C LYS A 22 1.70 0.92 -3.41
N HIS A 23 2.78 0.24 -3.00
CA HIS A 23 2.69 -1.15 -2.55
C HIS A 23 1.84 -1.29 -1.29
N CYS A 24 2.01 -0.40 -0.31
CA CYS A 24 1.18 -0.42 0.90
C CYS A 24 -0.30 -0.19 0.58
N LEU A 25 -0.60 0.83 -0.23
CA LEU A 25 -1.97 1.18 -0.58
C LEU A 25 -2.65 0.08 -1.41
N ASN A 26 -1.91 -0.53 -2.35
CA ASN A 26 -2.38 -1.66 -3.15
C ASN A 26 -2.76 -2.84 -2.23
N PHE A 27 -1.88 -3.17 -1.29
CA PHE A 27 -2.11 -4.25 -0.35
C PHE A 27 -3.32 -3.98 0.57
N LEU A 28 -3.40 -2.77 1.13
CA LEU A 28 -4.45 -2.42 2.09
C LEU A 28 -5.83 -2.27 1.46
N PHE A 29 -5.93 -1.69 0.26
CA PHE A 29 -7.22 -1.30 -0.30
C PHE A 29 -7.66 -2.08 -1.53
N CYS A 30 -6.72 -2.58 -2.34
CA CYS A 30 -7.05 -3.22 -3.61
C CYS A 30 -7.07 -4.75 -3.50
N GLY A 31 -6.21 -5.33 -2.66
CA GLY A 31 -6.15 -6.78 -2.43
C GLY A 31 -7.44 -7.37 -1.88
N VAL A 32 -7.59 -8.69 -2.01
CA VAL A 32 -8.66 -9.49 -1.39
C VAL A 32 -8.02 -10.38 -0.32
N GLY A 33 -8.54 -10.31 0.90
CA GLY A 33 -8.03 -11.13 2.02
C GLY A 33 -6.58 -10.79 2.36
N ASN A 34 -6.34 -9.58 2.88
CA ASN A 34 -5.01 -9.08 3.25
C ASN A 34 -4.70 -9.21 4.75
N GLY A 35 -5.58 -9.86 5.52
CA GLY A 35 -5.44 -10.03 6.98
C GLY A 35 -5.70 -8.77 7.80
N TYR A 36 -6.18 -7.68 7.18
CA TYR A 36 -6.66 -6.50 7.88
C TYR A 36 -8.18 -6.47 7.88
N GLU A 37 -8.79 -5.93 8.93
CA GLU A 37 -10.23 -5.70 9.01
C GLU A 37 -10.57 -4.31 9.54
N TRP A 38 -11.73 -3.80 9.13
CA TRP A 38 -12.26 -2.55 9.66
C TRP A 38 -12.77 -2.71 11.09
N VAL A 39 -12.04 -2.16 12.06
CA VAL A 39 -12.43 -2.14 13.48
C VAL A 39 -12.52 -0.69 13.94
N LYS A 40 -13.72 -0.25 14.35
CA LYS A 40 -13.97 1.11 14.86
C LYS A 40 -13.47 2.23 13.93
N GLY A 41 -13.51 2.01 12.61
CA GLY A 41 -13.10 3.00 11.60
C GLY A 41 -11.62 2.99 11.24
N GLU A 42 -10.89 1.92 11.62
CA GLU A 42 -9.46 1.71 11.32
C GLU A 42 -9.28 0.35 10.66
N LEU A 43 -8.34 0.21 9.73
CA LEU A 43 -7.88 -1.12 9.31
C LEU A 43 -6.86 -1.62 10.34
N VAL A 44 -7.17 -2.77 10.93
CA VAL A 44 -6.37 -3.43 11.97
C VAL A 44 -6.01 -4.82 11.50
N ASP A 45 -4.74 -5.19 11.65
CA ASP A 45 -4.25 -6.56 11.38
C ASP A 45 -4.93 -7.54 12.36
N GLU A 46 -5.66 -8.52 11.82
CA GLU A 46 -6.43 -9.54 12.57
C GLU A 46 -5.57 -10.26 13.60
N ASP A 47 -4.33 -10.58 13.23
CA ASP A 47 -3.42 -11.33 14.09
C ASP A 47 -2.97 -10.47 15.28
N GLY A 48 -2.99 -9.14 15.15
CA GLY A 48 -2.70 -8.15 16.20
C GLY A 48 -1.35 -8.35 16.90
N LYS A 49 -0.50 -9.25 16.39
CA LYS A 49 0.76 -9.69 17.02
C LYS A 49 1.79 -8.57 16.99
N PHE A 50 1.76 -7.77 15.93
CA PHE A 50 2.75 -6.75 15.66
C PHE A 50 2.35 -5.38 16.22
N GLU A 51 1.07 -5.00 16.21
CA GLU A 51 0.59 -3.75 16.82
C GLU A 51 0.90 -3.65 18.32
N LYS A 52 0.95 -4.80 19.02
CA LYS A 52 1.30 -4.84 20.45
C LYS A 52 2.77 -4.52 20.72
N ARG A 53 3.65 -4.74 19.75
CA ARG A 53 5.12 -4.60 19.90
C ARG A 53 5.66 -3.36 19.20
N TYR A 54 5.00 -2.92 18.13
CA TYR A 54 5.38 -1.71 17.42
C TYR A 54 4.81 -0.47 18.11
N ARG A 55 5.71 0.37 18.62
CA ARG A 55 5.38 1.71 19.09
C ARG A 55 6.36 2.70 18.46
N LEU A 56 5.87 3.49 17.51
CA LEU A 56 6.57 4.70 17.12
C LEU A 56 6.67 5.62 18.33
N ILE A 57 7.90 6.06 18.65
CA ILE A 57 8.16 7.00 19.77
C ILE A 57 7.39 8.31 19.54
N LYS A 58 7.25 8.72 18.27
CA LYS A 58 6.44 9.85 17.84
C LYS A 58 5.61 9.45 16.62
N PRO A 59 4.32 9.81 16.55
CA PRO A 59 3.53 9.57 15.34
C PRO A 59 4.17 10.25 14.13
N VAL A 60 4.24 9.53 13.01
CA VAL A 60 4.70 10.12 11.75
C VAL A 60 3.59 11.01 11.17
N LYS A 61 3.98 12.09 10.48
CA LYS A 61 3.03 12.93 9.75
C LYS A 61 2.65 12.29 8.41
N LYS A 62 3.63 11.69 7.74
CA LYS A 62 3.52 10.94 6.51
C LYS A 62 4.57 9.83 6.57
N ALA A 63 4.22 8.62 6.14
CA ALA A 63 5.16 7.51 6.10
C ALA A 63 6.30 7.79 5.11
N GLU A 64 7.52 7.47 5.53
CA GLU A 64 8.74 7.65 4.77
C GLU A 64 9.23 6.29 4.27
N PHE A 65 9.62 6.26 2.98
CA PHE A 65 10.10 5.07 2.30
C PHE A 65 11.51 5.33 1.78
N ASP A 66 12.52 5.04 2.60
CA ASP A 66 13.93 5.41 2.37
C ASP A 66 14.46 5.07 0.98
N ARG A 67 13.99 3.95 0.40
CA ARG A 67 14.44 3.43 -0.90
C ARG A 67 13.42 3.58 -2.01
N GLU A 68 12.32 4.30 -1.80
CA GLU A 68 11.25 4.42 -2.79
C GLU A 68 11.75 5.03 -4.10
N ARG A 69 12.57 6.09 -4.02
CA ARG A 69 13.18 6.72 -5.20
C ARG A 69 14.02 5.72 -6.00
N ASP A 70 14.90 5.00 -5.32
CA ASP A 70 15.81 4.03 -5.96
C ASP A 70 15.02 2.87 -6.57
N TRP A 71 13.96 2.43 -5.89
CA TRP A 71 13.05 1.42 -6.40
C TRP A 71 12.37 1.87 -7.70
N TRP A 72 11.84 3.09 -7.75
CA TRP A 72 11.22 3.64 -8.98
C TRP A 72 12.22 3.88 -10.12
N VAL A 73 13.47 4.25 -9.82
CA VAL A 73 14.54 4.33 -10.83
C VAL A 73 14.81 2.94 -11.40
N ARG A 74 14.91 1.92 -10.55
CA ARG A 74 15.15 0.56 -11.01
C ARG A 74 13.97 -0.02 -11.79
N TYR A 75 12.74 0.21 -11.34
CA TYR A 75 11.52 -0.18 -12.05
C TYR A 75 11.50 0.36 -13.49
N ARG A 76 11.80 1.66 -13.68
CA ARG A 76 11.84 2.27 -15.01
C ARG A 76 12.91 1.67 -15.91
N LEU A 77 14.10 1.43 -15.37
CA LEU A 77 15.18 0.77 -16.12
C LEU A 77 14.76 -0.65 -16.56
N GLU A 78 14.10 -1.41 -15.69
CA GLU A 78 13.64 -2.76 -16.04
C GLU A 78 12.53 -2.73 -17.10
N LEU A 79 11.65 -1.73 -17.08
CA LEU A 79 10.66 -1.50 -18.14
C LEU A 79 11.33 -1.17 -19.49
N GLU A 80 12.26 -0.21 -19.51
CA GLU A 80 13.01 0.16 -20.71
C GLU A 80 13.73 -1.06 -21.30
N MET A 81 14.41 -1.84 -20.45
CA MET A 81 15.07 -3.07 -20.88
C MET A 81 14.09 -4.12 -21.43
N HIS A 82 12.91 -4.25 -20.83
CA HIS A 82 11.86 -5.15 -21.31
C HIS A 82 11.36 -4.73 -22.69
N GLU A 83 11.09 -3.44 -22.89
CA GLU A 83 10.66 -2.88 -24.17
C GLU A 83 11.70 -3.08 -25.28
N GLU A 84 12.98 -2.86 -24.98
CA GLU A 84 14.07 -2.99 -25.95
C GLU A 84 14.39 -4.46 -26.31
N THR A 85 14.35 -5.36 -25.33
CA THR A 85 14.91 -6.71 -25.48
C THR A 85 13.89 -7.84 -25.42
N GLY A 86 12.67 -7.56 -24.99
CA GLY A 86 11.62 -8.55 -24.71
C GLY A 86 11.90 -9.43 -23.49
N LYS A 87 13.00 -9.20 -22.75
CA LYS A 87 13.33 -9.98 -21.54
C LYS A 87 12.35 -9.69 -20.42
N ARG A 88 12.00 -10.71 -19.64
CA ARG A 88 11.13 -10.56 -18.48
C ARG A 88 11.73 -9.57 -17.46
N ILE A 89 10.89 -8.66 -16.97
CA ILE A 89 11.20 -7.73 -15.87
C ILE A 89 11.59 -8.53 -14.62
N ASN A 90 12.62 -8.08 -13.90
CA ASN A 90 12.97 -8.68 -12.61
C ASN A 90 11.77 -8.62 -11.64
N PRO A 91 11.29 -9.76 -11.09
CA PRO A 91 10.17 -9.80 -10.17
C PRO A 91 10.30 -8.89 -8.94
N ASP A 92 11.53 -8.62 -8.46
CA ASP A 92 11.78 -7.74 -7.31
C ASP A 92 11.50 -6.25 -7.61
N TYR A 93 11.44 -5.91 -8.89
CA TYR A 93 11.24 -4.56 -9.41
C TYR A 93 10.10 -4.57 -10.43
N PHE A 94 9.04 -5.32 -10.14
CA PHE A 94 7.80 -5.28 -10.91
C PHE A 94 6.68 -4.79 -9.99
N PHE A 95 5.95 -3.76 -10.41
CA PHE A 95 4.76 -3.29 -9.72
C PHE A 95 3.58 -3.29 -10.68
N GLU A 96 2.47 -3.86 -10.20
CA GLU A 96 1.18 -3.80 -10.84
C GLU A 96 0.13 -3.61 -9.75
N TRP A 97 -0.85 -2.75 -10.00
CA TRP A 97 -2.00 -2.64 -9.12
C TRP A 97 -2.79 -3.95 -9.16
N SER A 98 -3.20 -4.43 -7.99
CA SER A 98 -4.21 -5.47 -7.92
C SER A 98 -5.50 -4.91 -8.51
N GLN A 99 -6.17 -5.68 -9.36
CA GLN A 99 -7.50 -5.31 -9.87
C GLN A 99 -8.50 -5.35 -8.70
N PRO A 100 -9.03 -4.21 -8.23
CA PRO A 100 -9.85 -4.20 -7.02
C PRO A 100 -11.18 -4.90 -7.27
N SER A 101 -11.54 -5.84 -6.41
CA SER A 101 -12.83 -6.52 -6.43
C SER A 101 -13.92 -5.61 -5.87
N ARG A 102 -14.98 -5.40 -6.66
CA ARG A 102 -16.20 -4.68 -6.23
C ARG A 102 -16.98 -5.35 -5.11
N GLU A 103 -16.68 -6.61 -4.80
CA GLU A 103 -17.36 -7.37 -3.75
C GLU A 103 -16.55 -7.45 -2.46
N TYR A 104 -15.21 -7.36 -2.55
CA TYR A 104 -14.33 -7.70 -1.43
C TYR A 104 -13.26 -6.64 -1.10
N SER A 105 -12.85 -5.79 -2.04
CA SER A 105 -11.73 -4.86 -1.81
C SER A 105 -12.16 -3.64 -0.99
N TYR A 106 -11.33 -3.26 -0.01
CA TYR A 106 -11.64 -2.15 0.90
C TYR A 106 -11.72 -0.78 0.22
N ILE A 107 -11.21 -0.63 -1.01
CA ILE A 107 -11.42 0.56 -1.83
C ILE A 107 -12.92 0.85 -2.07
N TYR A 108 -13.76 -0.19 -2.07
CA TYR A 108 -15.22 -0.11 -2.20
C TYR A 108 -15.95 -0.34 -0.87
N HIS A 109 -15.35 -1.13 0.03
CA HIS A 109 -15.97 -1.53 1.29
C HIS A 109 -15.28 -0.92 2.50
N PHE A 110 -15.85 0.17 3.01
CA PHE A 110 -15.38 0.84 4.23
C PHE A 110 -16.56 1.30 5.08
N PRO A 111 -16.39 1.40 6.41
CA PRO A 111 -17.50 1.66 7.32
C PRO A 111 -17.87 3.15 7.33
N LYS A 112 -19.13 3.46 7.68
CA LYS A 112 -19.62 4.84 7.79
C LYS A 112 -18.86 5.68 8.82
N ASN A 113 -18.31 5.04 9.84
CA ASN A 113 -17.51 5.67 10.89
C ASN A 113 -15.99 5.58 10.62
N ILE A 114 -15.56 5.42 9.36
CA ILE A 114 -14.15 5.49 8.97
C ILE A 114 -13.49 6.74 9.56
N ARG A 115 -12.32 6.56 10.16
CA ARG A 115 -11.58 7.69 10.72
C ARG A 115 -11.04 8.60 9.60
N PRO A 116 -10.95 9.92 9.83
CA PRO A 116 -10.54 10.86 8.78
C PRO A 116 -9.18 10.55 8.14
N ASP A 117 -8.19 10.11 8.93
CA ASP A 117 -6.85 9.80 8.42
C ASP A 117 -6.85 8.55 7.52
N TRP A 118 -7.68 7.56 7.84
CA TRP A 118 -7.87 6.39 6.98
C TRP A 118 -8.63 6.70 5.70
N LYS A 119 -9.63 7.60 5.78
CA LYS A 119 -10.36 8.07 4.61
C LYS A 119 -9.43 8.83 3.65
N GLU A 120 -8.54 9.67 4.17
CA GLU A 120 -7.57 10.40 3.36
C GLU A 120 -6.66 9.45 2.56
N LEU A 121 -6.13 8.38 3.18
CA LEU A 121 -5.36 7.36 2.46
C LEU A 121 -6.17 6.62 1.40
N LEU A 122 -7.43 6.31 1.70
CA LEU A 122 -8.31 5.62 0.75
C LEU A 122 -8.54 6.48 -0.49
N GLU A 123 -8.82 7.77 -0.32
CA GLU A 123 -8.98 8.70 -1.44
C GLU A 123 -7.66 8.95 -2.18
N GLU A 124 -6.51 8.98 -1.48
CA GLU A 124 -5.19 9.02 -2.13
C GLU A 124 -4.96 7.78 -2.99
N CYS A 125 -5.31 6.58 -2.48
CA CYS A 125 -5.20 5.34 -3.25
C CYS A 125 -6.09 5.39 -4.51
N ARG A 126 -7.32 5.89 -4.40
CA ARG A 126 -8.20 6.08 -5.56
C ARG A 126 -7.61 7.03 -6.59
N GLN A 127 -7.04 8.14 -6.14
CA GLN A 127 -6.42 9.12 -7.01
C GLN A 127 -5.22 8.49 -7.76
N MET A 128 -4.37 7.73 -7.06
CA MET A 128 -3.23 7.04 -7.69
C MET A 128 -3.66 5.94 -8.68
N LEU A 129 -4.71 5.18 -8.36
CA LEU A 129 -5.28 4.18 -9.29
C LEU A 129 -5.75 4.86 -10.58
N LYS A 130 -6.47 5.97 -10.46
CA LYS A 130 -6.96 6.73 -11.61
C LYS A 130 -5.82 7.32 -12.45
N GLU A 131 -4.79 7.86 -11.81
CA GLU A 131 -3.60 8.41 -12.49
C GLU A 131 -2.84 7.34 -13.28
N ASP A 132 -2.78 6.12 -12.74
CA ASP A 132 -2.15 4.98 -13.39
C ASP A 132 -3.10 4.24 -14.37
N GLY A 133 -4.30 4.77 -14.62
CA GLY A 133 -5.25 4.24 -15.60
C GLY A 133 -6.03 3.00 -15.15
N VAL A 134 -6.08 2.71 -13.85
CA VAL A 134 -6.89 1.62 -13.28
C VAL A 134 -8.32 2.11 -13.03
N GLU A 135 -9.30 1.38 -13.57
CA GLU A 135 -10.71 1.69 -13.40
C GLU A 135 -11.20 1.31 -11.99
N ILE A 136 -11.84 2.27 -11.32
CA ILE A 136 -12.45 2.13 -9.99
C ILE A 136 -13.84 2.76 -9.97
#